data_AF-A0A7M3ZSJ3-F1
#
_entry.id   AF-A0A7M3ZSJ3-F1
#
_cell.length_a   1.000
_cell.length_b   1.000
_cell.length_c   1.000
_cell.angle_alpha   90.00
_cell.angle_beta   90.00
_cell.angle_gamma   90.00
#
_symmetry.space_group_name_H-M   'P 1'
#
loop_
_entity.id
_entity.type
_entity.pdbx_description
1 polymer ?
#
loop_
_entity_poly.entity_id
_entity_poly.type
_entity_poly.pdbx_seq_one_letter_code
_entity_poly.pdbx_strand_id
1 'polypeptide(L)'
;MSQSDQFNGRLGLIFASIGAAIGTGNIWRFPRMVGANGGGTFLIPWLIFLFAWSIPLVIAEYAMGKRSRTGTIGTFRIFAGRRFAWMGLWTAWISTAIGFYYAVVSGWTLKYFQLGITGALNG
;
A
#
# COMPACT_ATOMS: atom_id res chain seq x y z
N MET A 1 17.80 18.88 -17.63
CA MET A 1 16.49 18.80 -16.95
C MET A 1 15.98 17.37 -17.12
N SER A 2 16.02 16.55 -16.07
CA SER A 2 15.54 15.17 -16.15
C SER A 2 14.01 15.16 -16.35
N GLN A 3 13.55 14.70 -17.51
CA GLN A 3 12.13 14.45 -17.75
C GLN A 3 11.63 13.50 -16.65
N SER A 4 10.61 13.90 -15.90
CA SER A 4 9.90 12.99 -15.02
C SER A 4 9.16 11.98 -15.88
N ASP A 5 9.49 10.69 -15.75
CA ASP A 5 8.72 9.61 -16.38
C ASP A 5 7.26 9.71 -15.92
N GLN A 6 6.37 10.05 -16.86
CA GLN A 6 4.93 10.11 -16.61
C GLN A 6 4.31 8.80 -17.11
N PHE A 7 3.35 8.27 -16.35
CA PHE A 7 2.59 7.10 -16.79
C PHE A 7 1.93 7.36 -18.15
N ASN A 8 2.07 6.40 -19.06
CA ASN A 8 1.58 6.47 -20.45
C ASN A 8 0.05 6.31 -20.58
N GLY A 9 -0.71 7.03 -19.75
CA GLY A 9 -2.17 7.05 -19.75
C GLY A 9 -2.79 7.00 -18.34
N ARG A 10 -4.03 7.52 -18.23
CA ARG A 10 -4.82 7.51 -16.98
C ARG A 10 -5.08 6.09 -16.46
N LEU A 11 -5.24 5.14 -17.37
CA LEU A 11 -5.46 3.73 -17.02
C LEU A 11 -4.25 3.12 -16.30
N GLY A 12 -3.02 3.39 -16.78
CA GLY A 12 -1.80 2.90 -16.13
C GLY A 12 -1.65 3.40 -14.71
N LEU A 13 -2.01 4.68 -14.47
CA LEU A 13 -2.04 5.26 -13.13
C LEU A 13 -3.10 4.60 -12.23
N ILE A 14 -4.30 4.34 -12.76
CA ILE A 14 -5.38 3.67 -12.01
C ILE A 14 -4.96 2.25 -11.62
N PHE A 15 -4.44 1.45 -12.56
CA PHE A 15 -4.00 0.08 -12.28
C PHE A 15 -2.85 0.04 -11.28
N ALA A 16 -1.86 0.93 -11.41
CA ALA A 16 -0.77 1.04 -10.44
C ALA A 16 -1.29 1.39 -9.03
N SER A 17 -2.26 2.31 -8.95
CA SER A 17 -2.86 2.72 -7.67
C SER A 17 -3.70 1.59 -7.04
N ILE A 18 -4.47 0.86 -7.84
CA ILE A 18 -5.23 -0.31 -7.38
C ILE A 18 -4.29 -1.41 -6.89
N GLY A 19 -3.22 -1.70 -7.64
CA GLY A 19 -2.21 -2.68 -7.25
C GLY A 19 -1.50 -2.33 -5.95
N ALA A 20 -1.26 -1.05 -5.68
CA ALA A 20 -0.71 -0.59 -4.41
C ALA A 20 -1.71 -0.68 -3.24
N ALA A 21 -3.01 -0.53 -3.50
CA ALA A 21 -4.06 -0.56 -2.48
C ALA A 21 -4.51 -1.99 -2.09
N ILE A 22 -4.42 -2.94 -3.02
CA ILE A 22 -4.82 -4.34 -2.78
C ILE A 22 -3.61 -5.14 -2.30
N GLY A 23 -3.56 -5.42 -0.98
CA GLY A 23 -2.51 -6.23 -0.37
C GLY A 23 -3.01 -7.58 0.16
N THR A 24 -2.07 -8.45 0.55
CA THR A 24 -2.34 -9.76 1.18
C THR A 24 -3.17 -9.64 2.47
N GLY A 25 -3.07 -8.51 3.16
CA GLY A 25 -3.90 -8.20 4.33
C GLY A 25 -5.41 -8.19 4.02
N ASN A 26 -5.84 -7.76 2.84
CA ASN A 26 -7.25 -7.78 2.46
C ASN A 26 -7.75 -9.22 2.24
N ILE A 27 -6.85 -10.14 1.88
CA ILE A 27 -7.20 -11.53 1.56
C ILE A 27 -7.41 -12.35 2.84
N TRP A 28 -6.51 -12.25 3.83
CA TRP A 28 -6.60 -13.10 5.04
C TRP A 28 -6.93 -12.35 6.33
N ARG A 29 -6.51 -11.08 6.48
CA ARG A 29 -6.63 -10.36 7.76
C ARG A 29 -8.02 -9.78 7.90
N PHE A 30 -8.57 -9.22 6.83
CA PHE A 30 -9.92 -8.66 6.85
C PHE A 30 -10.98 -9.72 7.20
N PRO A 31 -11.06 -10.89 6.53
CA PRO A 31 -12.06 -11.91 6.89
C PRO A 31 -11.87 -12.44 8.31
N ARG A 32 -10.61 -12.60 8.77
CA ARG A 32 -10.32 -13.01 10.15
C ARG A 32 -10.82 -11.98 11.16
N MET A 33 -10.61 -10.69 10.92
CA MET A 33 -11.09 -9.63 11.81
C MET A 33 -12.62 -9.55 11.81
N VAL A 34 -13.26 -9.68 10.66
CA VAL A 34 -14.73 -9.74 10.54
C VAL A 34 -15.25 -10.93 11.35
N GLY A 35 -14.71 -12.13 11.15
CA GLY A 35 -15.13 -13.33 11.88
C GLY A 35 -14.94 -13.23 13.39
N ALA A 36 -13.84 -12.64 13.85
CA ALA A 36 -13.54 -12.50 15.28
C ALA A 36 -14.35 -11.40 15.99
N ASN A 37 -14.85 -10.40 15.27
CA ASN A 37 -15.50 -9.21 15.85
C ASN A 37 -17.03 -9.16 15.60
N GLY A 38 -17.70 -10.31 15.60
CA GLY A 38 -19.16 -10.37 15.45
C GLY A 38 -19.65 -10.40 13.99
N GLY A 39 -18.79 -10.85 13.06
CA GLY A 39 -19.15 -11.10 11.68
C GLY A 39 -19.61 -9.83 10.96
N GLY A 40 -20.81 -9.88 10.37
CA GLY A 40 -21.37 -8.77 9.59
C GLY A 40 -21.53 -7.46 10.37
N THR A 41 -21.74 -7.51 11.69
CA THR A 41 -21.91 -6.29 12.52
C THR A 41 -20.64 -5.45 12.57
N PHE A 42 -19.45 -6.07 12.45
CA PHE A 42 -18.18 -5.35 12.37
C PHE A 42 -18.09 -4.43 11.15
N LEU A 43 -18.83 -4.72 10.08
CA LEU A 43 -18.80 -3.92 8.86
C LEU A 43 -19.37 -2.51 9.06
N ILE A 44 -20.30 -2.33 10.01
CA ILE A 44 -20.93 -1.03 10.28
C ILE A 44 -19.90 0.01 10.76
N PRO A 45 -19.19 -0.20 11.90
CA PRO A 45 -18.14 0.73 12.31
C PRO A 45 -16.99 0.77 11.30
N TRP A 46 -16.65 -0.35 10.65
CA TRP A 46 -15.61 -0.38 9.62
C TRP A 46 -15.90 0.57 8.45
N LEU A 47 -17.14 0.59 7.94
CA LEU A 47 -17.57 1.50 6.88
C LEU A 47 -17.54 2.96 7.34
N ILE A 48 -17.99 3.24 8.57
CA ILE A 48 -17.95 4.61 9.12
C ILE A 48 -16.50 5.12 9.15
N PHE A 49 -15.56 4.35 9.68
CA PHE A 49 -14.15 4.73 9.71
C PHE A 49 -13.52 4.82 8.31
N LEU A 50 -13.96 3.97 7.39
CA LEU A 50 -13.51 4.02 5.99
C LEU A 50 -13.85 5.38 5.35
N PHE A 51 -15.11 5.82 5.46
CA PHE A 51 -15.55 7.08 4.86
C PHE A 51 -15.12 8.31 5.63
N ALA A 52 -15.15 8.26 6.97
CA ALA A 52 -14.85 9.42 7.80
C ALA A 52 -13.34 9.70 7.91
N TRP A 53 -12.49 8.67 7.83
CA TRP A 53 -11.06 8.81 8.10
C TRP A 53 -10.17 8.30 6.96
N SER A 54 -10.35 7.06 6.53
CA SER A 54 -9.42 6.43 5.58
C SER A 54 -9.44 7.10 4.20
N ILE A 55 -10.62 7.34 3.62
CA ILE A 55 -10.73 7.98 2.30
C ILE A 55 -10.17 9.42 2.31
N PRO A 56 -10.57 10.31 3.24
CA PRO A 56 -10.00 11.65 3.32
C PRO A 56 -8.48 11.67 3.46
N LEU A 57 -7.93 10.76 4.27
CA LEU A 57 -6.49 10.69 4.52
C LEU A 57 -5.72 10.27 3.25
N VAL A 58 -6.22 9.28 2.50
CA VAL A 58 -5.61 8.85 1.23
C VAL A 58 -5.69 9.96 0.18
N ILE A 59 -6.82 10.67 0.10
CA ILE A 59 -6.97 11.82 -0.81
C ILE A 59 -5.99 12.94 -0.45
N ALA A 60 -5.82 13.24 0.84
CA ALA A 60 -4.87 14.24 1.32
C ALA A 60 -3.43 13.86 0.98
N GLU A 61 -3.03 12.60 1.21
CA GLU A 61 -1.71 12.09 0.86
C GLU A 61 -1.45 12.16 -0.65
N TYR A 62 -2.42 11.75 -1.46
CA TYR A 62 -2.34 11.84 -2.92
C TYR A 62 -2.22 13.29 -3.40
N ALA A 63 -2.99 14.22 -2.82
CA ALA A 63 -2.92 15.65 -3.15
C ALA A 63 -1.55 16.26 -2.80
N MET A 64 -0.98 15.91 -1.64
CA MET A 64 0.35 16.34 -1.23
C MET A 64 1.44 15.81 -2.18
N GLY A 65 1.39 14.52 -2.53
CA GLY A 65 2.31 13.90 -3.49
C GLY A 65 2.24 14.55 -4.87
N LYS A 66 1.02 14.81 -5.37
CA LYS A 66 0.78 15.44 -6.67
C LYS A 66 1.28 16.89 -6.73
N ARG A 67 1.15 17.64 -5.63
CA ARG A 67 1.63 19.04 -5.53
C ARG A 67 3.14 19.13 -5.38
N SER A 68 3.74 18.21 -4.62
CA SER A 68 5.19 18.23 -4.36
C SER A 68 5.99 17.71 -5.55
N ARG A 69 5.49 16.72 -6.31
CA ARG A 69 6.18 16.04 -7.43
C ARG A 69 7.63 15.62 -7.11
N THR A 70 7.91 15.35 -5.84
CA THR A 70 9.20 14.92 -5.31
C THR A 70 9.02 13.64 -4.52
N GLY A 71 10.09 12.88 -4.31
CA GLY A 71 10.05 11.71 -3.42
C GLY A 71 9.61 12.07 -1.99
N THR A 72 9.30 11.04 -1.18
CA THR A 72 8.79 11.16 0.20
C THR A 72 9.57 12.16 1.05
N ILE A 73 10.91 12.11 1.00
CA ILE A 73 11.81 13.05 1.69
C ILE A 73 11.62 14.50 1.22
N GLY A 74 11.44 14.71 -0.08
CA GLY A 74 11.19 16.03 -0.67
C GLY A 74 9.83 16.61 -0.30
N THR A 75 8.80 15.76 -0.24
CA THR A 75 7.43 16.15 0.15
C THR A 75 7.37 16.62 1.59
N PHE A 76 7.98 15.88 2.51
CA PHE A 76 8.10 16.32 3.91
C PHE A 76 8.94 17.60 4.05
N ARG A 77 9.99 17.77 3.22
CA ARG A 77 10.79 18.99 3.23
C ARG A 77 10.02 20.22 2.77
N ILE A 78 9.12 20.09 1.80
CA ILE A 78 8.31 21.19 1.24
C ILE A 78 7.16 21.56 2.17
N PHE A 79 6.45 20.58 2.74
CA PHE A 79 5.27 20.84 3.57
C PHE A 79 5.58 21.08 5.05
N ALA A 80 6.51 20.34 5.65
CA ALA A 80 6.83 20.44 7.07
C ALA A 80 8.09 21.29 7.35
N GLY A 81 8.90 21.58 6.32
CA GLY A 81 10.13 22.36 6.43
C GLY A 81 11.38 21.50 6.64
N ARG A 82 12.55 22.11 6.43
CA ARG A 82 13.86 21.40 6.36
C ARG A 82 14.22 20.62 7.63
N ARG A 83 13.70 20.99 8.80
CA ARG A 83 13.88 20.25 10.06
C ARG A 83 13.14 18.90 10.11
N PHE A 84 12.04 18.76 9.38
CA PHE A 84 11.21 17.54 9.38
C PHE A 84 11.49 16.62 8.19
N ALA A 85 12.50 16.93 7.36
CA ALA A 85 12.93 16.07 6.27
C ALA A 85 13.35 14.66 6.74
N TRP A 86 13.78 14.51 8.00
CA TRP A 86 14.10 13.22 8.60
C TRP A 86 12.87 12.30 8.73
N MET A 87 11.66 12.85 8.91
CA MET A 87 10.43 12.04 8.92
C MET A 87 10.19 11.38 7.57
N GLY A 88 10.49 12.08 6.46
CA GLY A 88 10.43 11.49 5.13
C GLY A 88 11.44 10.35 4.95
N LEU A 89 12.66 10.51 5.50
CA LEU A 89 13.67 9.45 5.47
C LEU A 89 13.22 8.24 6.27
N TRP A 90 12.61 8.46 7.44
CA TRP A 90 12.05 7.42 8.29
C TRP A 90 10.93 6.65 7.59
N THR A 91 9.98 7.34 6.94
CA THR A 91 8.92 6.67 6.17
C THR A 91 9.46 5.85 5.00
N ALA A 92 10.52 6.33 4.33
CA ALA A 92 11.20 5.58 3.28
C ALA A 92 11.87 4.31 3.83
N TRP A 93 12.56 4.42 4.98
CA TRP A 93 13.17 3.27 5.65
C TRP A 93 12.14 2.22 6.06
N ILE A 94 11.03 2.63 6.66
CA ILE A 94 9.93 1.72 7.04
C ILE A 94 9.39 1.01 5.79
N SER A 95 9.17 1.75 4.71
CA SER A 95 8.66 1.17 3.45
C SER A 95 9.61 0.10 2.89
N THR A 96 10.92 0.37 2.93
CA THR A 96 11.95 -0.61 2.54
C THR A 96 11.97 -1.83 3.46
N ALA A 97 11.90 -1.63 4.78
CA ALA A 97 11.87 -2.71 5.76
C ALA A 97 10.66 -3.64 5.56
N ILE A 98 9.49 -3.05 5.30
CA ILE A 98 8.27 -3.80 4.95
C ILE A 98 8.47 -4.54 3.63
N GLY A 99 9.12 -3.91 2.64
CA GLY A 99 9.47 -4.54 1.36
C GLY A 99 10.24 -5.85 1.52
N PHE A 100 11.23 -5.92 2.42
CA PHE A 100 11.96 -7.16 2.70
C PHE A 100 11.07 -8.29 3.22
N TYR A 101 10.15 -7.98 4.14
CA TYR A 101 9.18 -8.96 4.63
C TYR A 101 8.25 -9.44 3.51
N TYR A 102 7.71 -8.52 2.71
CA TYR A 102 6.81 -8.86 1.60
C TYR A 102 7.52 -9.62 0.47
N ALA A 103 8.82 -9.41 0.27
CA ALA A 103 9.61 -10.18 -0.69
C ALA A 103 9.67 -11.66 -0.33
N VAL A 104 9.87 -11.98 0.95
CA VAL A 104 9.88 -13.37 1.45
C VAL A 104 8.51 -14.02 1.27
N VAL A 105 7.44 -13.33 1.64
CA VAL A 105 6.05 -13.83 1.49
C VAL A 105 5.71 -14.06 0.01
N SER A 106 6.13 -13.16 -0.87
CA SER A 106 5.96 -13.31 -2.32
C SER A 106 6.74 -14.51 -2.87
N GLY A 107 7.94 -14.76 -2.35
CA GLY A 107 8.75 -15.93 -2.69
C GLY A 107 8.05 -17.26 -2.32
N TRP A 108 7.43 -17.33 -1.14
CA TRP A 108 6.62 -18.51 -0.78
C TRP A 108 5.42 -18.68 -1.72
N THR A 109 4.74 -17.59 -2.05
CA THR A 109 3.59 -17.62 -2.96
C THR A 109 3.99 -18.17 -4.33
N LEU A 110 5.13 -17.72 -4.87
CA LEU A 110 5.66 -18.22 -6.14
C LEU A 110 6.08 -19.69 -6.06
N LYS A 111 6.70 -20.11 -4.95
CA LYS A 111 7.05 -21.52 -4.71
C LYS A 111 5.81 -22.41 -4.68
N TYR A 112 4.77 -22.02 -3.93
CA TYR A 112 3.51 -22.77 -3.89
C TYR A 112 2.79 -22.80 -5.24
N PHE A 113 2.87 -21.71 -6.01
CA PHE A 113 2.35 -21.68 -7.37
C PHE A 113 3.09 -22.67 -8.29
N GLN A 114 4.42 -22.70 -8.22
CA GLN A 114 5.22 -23.68 -8.97
C GLN A 114 4.90 -25.12 -8.56
N LEU A 115 4.83 -25.40 -7.26
CA LEU A 115 4.44 -26.72 -6.74
C LEU A 115 3.04 -27.14 -7.19
N GLY A 116 2.10 -26.18 -7.30
CA GLY A 116 0.75 -26.44 -7.78
C GLY A 116 0.69 -26.76 -9.27
N ILE A 117 1.53 -26.10 -10.08
CA ILE A 117 1.66 -26.42 -11.51
C ILE A 117 2.35 -27.76 -11.74
N THR A 118 3.40 -28.07 -10.95
CA THR A 118 4.14 -29.34 -11.09
C THR A 118 3.42 -30.54 -10.46
N GLY A 119 2.23 -30.34 -9.86
CA GLY A 119 1.45 -31.39 -9.22
C GLY A 119 2.01 -31.90 -7.89
N ALA A 120 3.15 -31.36 -7.44
CA ALA A 120 3.87 -31.78 -6.23
C ALA A 120 3.25 -31.25 -4.92
N LEU A 121 2.08 -30.60 -4.98
CA LEU A 121 1.27 -30.27 -3.79
C LEU A 121 0.47 -31.48 -3.28
N ASN A 122 0.23 -32.46 -4.13
CA ASN A 122 -0.21 -33.78 -3.71
C ASN A 122 1.06 -34.60 -3.51
N GLY A 123 1.25 -35.15 -2.32
CA GLY A 123 2.25 -36.20 -2.12
C GLY A 123 2.04 -37.36 -3.09
#